data_AF-X1EUR4-F1
#
_entry.id   AF-X1EUR4-F1
#
_cell.length_a   1.000
_cell.length_b   1.000
_cell.length_c   1.000
_cell.angle_alpha   90.00
_cell.angle_beta   90.00
_cell.angle_gamma   90.00
#
_symmetry.space_group_name_H-M   'P 1'
#
loop_
_entity.id
_entity.type
_entity.pdbx_description
1 polymer ?
#
loop_
_entity_poly.entity_id
_entity_poly.type
_entity_poly.pdbx_seq_one_letter_code
_entity_poly.pdbx_strand_id
1 'polypeptide(L)'
;TPSKTLFSLISYSFSGHINRNRTITPQEKDEVTGANLNTAPTMQQNIFNLFTISPRVNLDLSVFDKDTAGNKMPLRFGYSFGTTASTNFFRIFNINLLGIHGILHKILPKISYSYTPDFDFGIFPQVNGIPQFSKANNLSFGFDQVFEAKIGEKNEKKILAQIGINSGYNLITDSLSPISFSMELPYNPFPKPIIKLTSQLRGSINPYDKEYTYKIINTSALETTFFSLNLNQSYTKNGVYQIWFNGNIKPTHNWSISYSARYDWENRKLVDYSLGLNRDLHCWEAIFTFNQLGESWRYDFKILIKEIPDVAIGKGLLGYFIE
;
A
#
# COMPACT_ATOMS: atom_id res chain seq x y z
N THR A 1 -4.19 42.48 -13.71
CA THR A 1 -2.99 41.66 -13.39
C THR A 1 -3.28 40.92 -12.10
N PRO A 2 -3.40 39.59 -12.07
CA PRO A 2 -3.62 38.90 -10.81
C PRO A 2 -2.33 38.99 -9.97
N SER A 3 -2.51 39.37 -8.71
CA SER A 3 -1.50 39.52 -7.66
C SER A 3 -0.41 38.44 -7.70
N LYS A 4 0.86 38.87 -7.82
CA LYS A 4 2.07 38.05 -7.64
C LYS A 4 2.34 37.80 -6.15
N THR A 5 1.39 37.24 -5.41
CA THR A 5 1.64 36.87 -4.03
C THR A 5 2.40 35.55 -4.00
N LEU A 6 3.71 35.63 -3.73
CA LEU A 6 4.51 34.48 -3.26
C LEU A 6 3.90 34.04 -1.92
N PHE A 7 2.92 33.15 -1.97
CA PHE A 7 2.43 32.50 -0.76
C PHE A 7 3.51 31.51 -0.30
N SER A 8 4.24 31.89 0.74
CA SER A 8 5.04 30.98 1.54
C SER A 8 4.22 30.57 2.75
N LEU A 9 3.90 29.29 2.88
CA LEU A 9 3.30 28.75 4.09
C LEU A 9 4.42 28.20 4.96
N ILE A 10 4.44 28.59 6.23
CA ILE A 10 5.32 27.98 7.23
C ILE A 10 4.41 27.27 8.22
N SER A 11 4.65 25.99 8.45
CA SER A 11 3.93 25.17 9.41
C SER A 11 4.92 24.58 10.40
N TYR A 12 4.59 24.68 11.67
CA TYR A 12 5.40 24.16 12.77
C TYR A 12 4.66 23.01 13.43
N SER A 13 5.34 21.88 13.63
CA SER A 13 4.84 20.81 14.51
C SER A 13 5.81 20.62 15.68
N PHE A 14 5.22 20.32 16.84
CA PHE A 14 5.92 20.11 18.09
C PHE A 14 5.35 18.86 18.75
N SER A 15 6.21 17.98 19.24
CA SER A 15 5.82 16.79 19.99
C SER A 15 6.86 16.49 21.06
N GLY A 16 6.45 15.86 22.15
CA GLY A 16 7.35 15.45 23.22
C GLY A 16 6.86 14.16 23.85
N HIS A 17 7.81 13.29 24.21
CA HIS A 17 7.52 12.01 24.83
C HIS A 17 8.34 11.89 26.11
N ILE A 18 7.75 11.30 27.13
CA ILE A 18 8.44 10.88 28.35
C ILE A 18 8.13 9.40 28.51
N ASN A 19 9.16 8.57 28.53
CA ASN A 19 8.96 7.13 28.64
C ASN A 19 10.06 6.47 29.47
N ARG A 20 9.72 5.33 30.05
CA ARG A 20 10.61 4.52 30.87
C ARG A 20 10.65 3.10 30.30
N ASN A 21 11.84 2.70 29.86
CA ASN A 21 12.09 1.36 29.38
C ASN A 21 12.73 0.52 30.49
N ARG A 22 12.26 -0.72 30.61
CA ARG A 22 12.79 -1.71 31.55
C ARG A 22 13.23 -2.94 30.77
N THR A 23 14.51 -3.28 30.87
CA THR A 23 15.07 -4.51 30.30
C THR A 23 15.36 -5.46 31.44
N ILE A 24 14.73 -6.64 31.42
CA ILE A 24 14.94 -7.69 32.42
C ILE A 24 15.76 -8.78 31.74
N THR A 25 17.03 -8.91 32.10
CA THR A 25 17.84 -10.08 31.76
C THR A 25 17.93 -11.01 32.98
N PRO A 26 18.30 -12.29 32.81
CA PRO A 26 18.42 -13.24 33.92
C PRO A 26 19.43 -12.82 35.00
N GLN A 27 20.33 -11.87 34.68
CA GLN A 27 21.44 -11.45 35.53
C GLN A 27 21.31 -9.99 36.01
N GLU A 28 20.51 -9.14 35.35
CA GLU A 28 20.40 -7.74 35.72
C GLU A 28 19.04 -7.13 35.33
N LYS A 29 18.60 -6.16 36.13
CA LYS A 29 17.41 -5.36 35.87
C LYS A 29 17.89 -3.94 35.54
N ASP A 30 17.89 -3.60 34.26
CA ASP A 30 18.25 -2.25 33.82
C ASP A 30 16.98 -1.44 33.54
N GLU A 31 16.93 -0.23 34.10
CA GLU A 31 15.83 0.71 33.95
C GLU A 31 16.40 2.05 33.51
N VAL A 32 15.87 2.56 32.40
CA VAL A 32 16.25 3.84 31.82
C VAL A 32 14.99 4.65 31.53
N THR A 33 15.01 5.90 31.93
CA THR A 33 13.98 6.89 31.66
C THR A 33 14.53 7.93 30.69
N GLY A 34 13.75 8.29 29.68
CA GLY A 34 14.08 9.36 28.76
C GLY A 34 12.92 10.30 28.54
N ALA A 35 13.26 11.54 28.22
CA ALA A 35 12.32 12.55 27.73
C ALA A 35 12.88 13.18 26.46
N ASN A 36 12.04 13.42 25.46
CA ASN A 36 12.44 14.13 24.25
C ASN A 36 11.52 15.31 23.92
N LEU A 37 12.09 16.22 23.16
CA LEU A 37 11.44 17.33 22.51
C LEU A 37 11.73 17.26 21.02
N ASN A 38 10.72 16.98 20.22
CA ASN A 38 10.83 16.93 18.77
C ASN A 38 10.09 18.11 18.14
N THR A 39 10.78 18.82 17.24
CA THR A 39 10.20 19.90 16.45
C THR A 39 10.49 19.65 14.98
N ALA A 40 9.49 19.88 14.12
CA ALA A 40 9.67 19.66 12.69
C ALA A 40 9.10 20.82 11.87
N PRO A 41 9.74 22.00 11.88
CA PRO A 41 9.35 23.09 10.99
C PRO A 41 9.36 22.65 9.52
N THR A 42 8.31 23.06 8.83
CA THR A 42 8.12 22.87 7.39
C THR A 42 7.83 24.22 6.76
N MET A 43 8.40 24.44 5.59
CA MET A 43 8.08 25.59 4.76
C MET A 43 7.63 25.07 3.40
N GLN A 44 6.71 25.76 2.75
CA GLN A 44 6.33 25.54 1.37
C GLN A 44 6.40 26.87 0.65
N GLN A 45 7.16 26.94 -0.44
CA GLN A 45 7.35 28.14 -1.23
C GLN A 45 7.12 27.84 -2.70
N ASN A 46 6.23 28.61 -3.33
CA ASN A 46 6.05 28.59 -4.77
C ASN A 46 7.02 29.57 -5.42
N ILE A 47 7.90 29.05 -6.26
CA ILE A 47 8.92 29.80 -7.00
C ILE A 47 8.42 30.01 -8.43
N PHE A 48 8.26 31.28 -8.82
CA PHE A 48 7.78 31.72 -10.13
C PHE A 48 6.44 31.10 -10.59
N ASN A 49 5.62 30.58 -9.66
CA ASN A 49 4.44 29.76 -9.97
C ASN A 49 4.73 28.54 -10.88
N LEU A 50 6.01 28.13 -10.95
CA LEU A 50 6.45 27.01 -11.77
C LEU A 50 6.82 25.82 -10.90
N PHE A 51 7.54 26.03 -9.80
CA PHE A 51 7.98 24.95 -8.92
C PHE A 51 7.63 25.27 -7.48
N THR A 52 7.16 24.26 -6.75
CA THR A 52 6.98 24.31 -5.31
C THR A 52 8.19 23.64 -4.67
N ILE A 53 8.85 24.34 -3.73
CA ILE A 53 9.88 23.76 -2.87
C ILE A 53 9.36 23.70 -1.45
N SER A 54 9.50 22.54 -0.83
CA SER A 54 9.01 22.27 0.51
C SER A 54 10.11 21.71 1.41
N PRO A 55 10.98 22.56 2.01
CA PRO A 55 11.96 22.09 2.98
C PRO A 55 11.32 21.77 4.33
N ARG A 56 11.90 20.79 5.00
CA ARG A 56 11.56 20.31 6.33
C ARG A 56 12.84 20.05 7.11
N VAL A 57 12.91 20.58 8.32
CA VAL A 57 13.98 20.25 9.27
C VAL A 57 13.32 19.53 10.43
N ASN A 58 13.85 18.40 10.83
CA ASN A 58 13.46 17.70 12.06
C ASN A 58 14.57 17.90 13.08
N LEU A 59 14.22 18.34 14.28
CA LEU A 59 15.13 18.57 15.39
C LEU A 59 14.62 17.78 16.60
N ASP A 60 15.50 17.04 17.25
CA ASP A 60 15.19 16.26 18.45
C ASP A 60 16.20 16.57 19.54
N LEU A 61 15.70 17.02 20.69
CA LEU A 61 16.48 17.19 21.91
C LEU A 61 15.99 16.15 22.92
N SER A 62 16.84 15.24 23.36
CA SER A 62 16.51 14.19 24.31
C SER A 62 17.40 14.25 25.54
N VAL A 63 16.82 14.02 26.71
CA VAL A 63 17.53 13.85 27.98
C VAL A 63 17.17 12.49 28.57
N PHE A 64 18.16 11.80 29.13
CA PHE A 64 17.97 10.50 29.78
C PHE A 64 18.33 10.59 31.26
N ASP A 65 17.88 9.65 32.09
CA ASP A 65 18.30 9.61 33.49
C ASP A 65 19.77 9.16 33.64
N LYS A 66 20.22 8.23 32.79
CA LYS A 66 21.61 7.79 32.69
C LYS A 66 22.01 7.40 31.26
N ASP A 67 23.31 7.45 30.95
CA ASP A 67 23.88 6.86 29.74
C ASP A 67 24.27 5.39 29.94
N THR A 68 24.77 4.74 28.88
CA THR A 68 25.24 3.34 28.93
C THR A 68 26.46 3.12 29.82
N ALA A 69 27.20 4.18 30.19
CA ALA A 69 28.32 4.14 31.13
C ALA A 69 27.91 4.53 32.56
N GLY A 70 26.63 4.86 32.79
CA GLY A 70 26.09 5.27 34.09
C GLY A 70 26.21 6.77 34.41
N ASN A 71 26.68 7.60 33.47
CA ASN A 71 26.71 9.05 33.66
C ASN A 71 25.28 9.60 33.70
N LYS A 72 24.99 10.49 34.64
CA LYS A 72 23.64 11.00 34.87
C LYS A 72 23.29 12.11 33.88
N MET A 73 22.01 12.17 33.51
CA MET A 73 21.44 13.26 32.71
C MET A 73 22.15 13.55 31.38
N PRO A 74 22.50 12.54 30.56
CA PRO A 74 23.10 12.80 29.27
C PRO A 74 22.10 13.51 28.33
N LEU A 75 22.59 14.52 27.60
CA LEU A 75 21.80 15.29 26.63
C LEU A 75 22.18 14.87 25.20
N ARG A 76 21.17 14.58 24.38
CA ARG A 76 21.32 14.16 22.99
C ARG A 76 20.62 15.16 22.07
N PHE A 77 21.29 15.61 21.03
CA PHE A 77 20.69 16.44 19.99
C PHE A 77 20.84 15.79 18.62
N GLY A 78 19.72 15.43 18.00
CA GLY A 78 19.65 14.86 16.67
C GLY A 78 18.90 15.77 15.70
N TYR A 79 19.26 15.69 14.41
CA TYR A 79 18.57 16.43 13.37
C TYR A 79 18.55 15.68 12.04
N SER A 80 17.54 15.96 11.22
CA SER A 80 17.49 15.52 9.82
C SER A 80 16.89 16.61 8.94
N PHE A 81 17.36 16.72 7.72
CA PHE A 81 16.88 17.66 6.72
C PHE A 81 16.21 16.91 5.56
N GLY A 82 15.12 17.45 5.06
CA GLY A 82 14.51 17.00 3.82
C GLY A 82 14.00 18.17 3.00
N THR A 83 14.07 18.09 1.69
CA THR A 83 13.44 19.07 0.81
C THR A 83 12.84 18.39 -0.40
N THR A 84 11.68 18.86 -0.83
CA THR A 84 11.02 18.37 -2.04
C THR A 84 10.81 19.51 -2.99
N ALA A 85 11.27 19.36 -4.23
CA ALA A 85 10.92 20.21 -5.35
C ALA A 85 9.90 19.46 -6.24
N SER A 86 8.80 20.11 -6.58
CA SER A 86 7.78 19.53 -7.46
C SER A 86 7.19 20.58 -8.38
N THR A 87 6.69 20.15 -9.54
CA THR A 87 5.88 20.99 -10.43
C THR A 87 4.70 20.20 -10.97
N ASN A 88 3.76 20.88 -11.61
CA ASN A 88 2.58 20.29 -12.22
C ASN A 88 2.40 20.88 -13.62
N PHE A 89 2.79 20.12 -14.63
CA PHE A 89 2.50 20.44 -16.02
C PHE A 89 1.18 19.82 -16.42
N PHE A 90 0.39 20.50 -17.22
CA PHE A 90 -0.84 19.92 -17.73
C PHE A 90 -1.12 20.35 -19.16
N ARG A 91 -1.79 19.47 -19.90
CA ARG A 91 -2.27 19.75 -21.25
C ARG A 91 -3.64 19.12 -21.46
N ILE A 92 -4.52 19.87 -22.10
CA ILE A 92 -5.83 19.37 -22.55
C ILE A 92 -5.69 18.96 -24.01
N PHE A 93 -6.05 17.71 -24.30
CA PHE A 93 -6.17 17.16 -25.64
C PHE A 93 -7.64 17.11 -26.01
N ASN A 94 -8.00 17.83 -27.07
CA ASN A 94 -9.35 17.83 -27.60
C ASN A 94 -9.54 16.59 -28.46
N ILE A 95 -10.05 15.53 -27.84
CA ILE A 95 -10.36 14.25 -28.49
C ILE A 95 -11.86 14.03 -28.29
N ASN A 96 -12.57 13.67 -29.36
CA ASN A 96 -13.99 13.34 -29.31
C ASN A 96 -14.20 11.91 -29.85
N LEU A 97 -14.00 10.91 -29.00
CA LEU A 97 -14.01 9.50 -29.40
C LEU A 97 -14.59 8.65 -28.26
N LEU A 98 -15.44 7.68 -28.58
CA LEU A 98 -16.01 6.73 -27.60
C LEU A 98 -16.67 7.41 -26.38
N GLY A 99 -17.37 8.53 -26.60
CA GLY A 99 -18.03 9.29 -25.52
C GLY A 99 -17.09 10.10 -24.64
N ILE A 100 -15.79 10.16 -24.96
CA ILE A 100 -14.82 11.04 -24.32
C ILE A 100 -14.83 12.39 -25.06
N HIS A 101 -14.97 13.49 -24.32
CA HIS A 101 -15.04 14.87 -24.81
C HIS A 101 -13.83 15.70 -24.32
N GLY A 102 -12.64 15.15 -24.50
CA GLY A 102 -11.37 15.74 -24.13
C GLY A 102 -10.67 15.03 -22.97
N ILE A 103 -9.34 15.02 -23.03
CA ILE A 103 -8.45 14.37 -22.05
C ILE A 103 -7.49 15.43 -21.49
N LEU A 104 -7.51 15.61 -20.17
CA LEU A 104 -6.53 16.37 -19.42
C LEU A 104 -5.42 15.43 -18.95
N HIS A 105 -4.21 15.61 -19.47
CA HIS A 105 -3.02 14.93 -19.01
C HIS A 105 -2.26 15.86 -18.06
N LYS A 106 -1.97 15.39 -16.85
CA LYS A 106 -1.14 16.08 -15.86
C LYS A 106 0.14 15.30 -15.63
N ILE A 107 1.27 16.00 -15.60
CA ILE A 107 2.60 15.48 -15.33
C ILE A 107 3.11 16.15 -14.06
N LEU A 108 3.37 15.36 -13.03
CA LEU A 108 3.82 15.81 -11.72
C LEU A 108 5.22 15.25 -11.44
N PRO A 109 6.28 15.86 -11.99
CA PRO A 109 7.63 15.49 -11.62
C PRO A 109 7.95 16.00 -10.21
N LYS A 110 8.67 15.17 -9.46
CA LYS A 110 9.04 15.40 -8.07
C LYS A 110 10.47 14.94 -7.84
N ILE A 111 11.25 15.78 -7.15
CA ILE A 111 12.58 15.44 -6.67
C ILE A 111 12.62 15.70 -5.18
N SER A 112 13.02 14.71 -4.40
CA SER A 112 13.12 14.81 -2.95
C SER A 112 14.53 14.49 -2.50
N TYR A 113 15.13 15.36 -1.70
CA TYR A 113 16.41 15.13 -1.04
C TYR A 113 16.17 14.90 0.45
N SER A 114 16.84 13.93 1.03
CA SER A 114 16.78 13.61 2.46
C SER A 114 18.17 13.34 3.01
N TYR A 115 18.48 13.96 4.14
CA TYR A 115 19.78 13.89 4.78
C TYR A 115 19.63 13.75 6.29
N THR A 116 20.32 12.75 6.84
CA THR A 116 20.50 12.55 8.27
C THR A 116 22.00 12.31 8.49
N PRO A 117 22.68 13.13 9.32
CA PRO A 117 24.07 12.92 9.68
C PRO A 117 24.33 11.54 10.32
N ASP A 118 25.60 11.17 10.33
CA ASP A 118 26.09 10.05 11.11
C ASP A 118 26.29 10.52 12.55
N PHE A 119 25.36 10.16 13.43
CA PHE A 119 25.45 10.52 14.84
C PHE A 119 26.07 9.37 15.62
N ASP A 120 27.10 9.68 16.43
CA ASP A 120 27.62 8.74 17.41
C ASP A 120 26.75 8.78 18.68
N PHE A 121 25.60 8.11 18.61
CA PHE A 121 24.69 7.98 19.74
C PHE A 121 24.85 6.66 20.50
N GLY A 122 25.96 5.94 20.31
CA GLY A 122 26.18 4.64 20.95
C GLY A 122 26.17 4.69 22.47
N ILE A 123 26.54 5.85 23.06
CA ILE A 123 26.52 6.05 24.51
C ILE A 123 25.10 6.22 25.07
N PHE A 124 24.12 6.61 24.25
CA PHE A 124 22.76 6.89 24.71
C PHE A 124 21.90 5.62 24.69
N PRO A 125 21.08 5.40 25.74
CA PRO A 125 20.22 4.24 25.81
C PRO A 125 19.03 4.34 24.85
N GLN A 126 18.46 3.20 24.50
CA GLN A 126 17.30 3.12 23.62
C GLN A 126 16.00 3.09 24.43
N VAL A 127 15.21 4.16 24.32
CA VAL A 127 13.94 4.33 25.01
C VAL A 127 12.80 4.39 24.00
N ASN A 128 11.76 3.59 24.20
CA ASN A 128 10.63 3.52 23.27
C ASN A 128 9.92 4.89 23.18
N GLY A 129 9.55 5.32 21.98
CA GLY A 129 8.93 6.63 21.75
C GLY A 129 9.93 7.79 21.64
N ILE A 130 11.20 7.57 21.95
CA ILE A 130 12.27 8.54 21.64
C ILE A 130 12.88 8.19 20.29
N PRO A 131 12.94 9.12 19.32
CA PRO A 131 13.43 8.83 17.97
C PRO A 131 14.86 8.30 17.95
N GLN A 132 15.13 7.42 16.98
CA GLN A 132 16.48 7.04 16.58
C GLN A 132 16.82 7.71 15.26
N PHE A 133 18.10 8.04 15.09
CA PHE A 133 18.62 8.62 13.86
C PHE A 133 19.54 7.60 13.21
N SER A 134 19.29 7.34 11.93
CA SER A 134 20.15 6.53 11.09
C SER A 134 20.71 7.41 9.99
N LYS A 135 22.02 7.31 9.76
CA LYS A 135 22.71 8.03 8.69
C LYS A 135 22.01 7.79 7.36
N ALA A 136 21.66 8.87 6.68
CA ALA A 136 20.95 8.81 5.40
C ALA A 136 21.40 9.97 4.51
N ASN A 137 21.55 9.70 3.22
CA ASN A 137 21.75 10.74 2.22
C ASN A 137 21.16 10.24 0.91
N ASN A 138 19.90 10.56 0.66
CA ASN A 138 19.14 10.00 -0.45
C ASN A 138 18.53 11.09 -1.29
N LEU A 139 18.59 10.89 -2.60
CA LEU A 139 17.86 11.65 -3.60
C LEU A 139 16.78 10.73 -4.18
N SER A 140 15.53 11.16 -4.23
CA SER A 140 14.41 10.40 -4.80
C SER A 140 13.82 11.18 -5.97
N PHE A 141 13.47 10.46 -7.02
CA PHE A 141 12.85 10.98 -8.23
C PHE A 141 11.48 10.32 -8.38
N GLY A 142 10.46 11.13 -8.58
CA GLY A 142 9.09 10.70 -8.86
C GLY A 142 8.59 11.38 -10.12
N PHE A 143 7.86 10.62 -10.93
CA PHE A 143 7.23 11.10 -12.13
C PHE A 143 5.84 10.49 -12.21
N ASP A 144 4.85 11.28 -11.77
CA ASP A 144 3.46 10.87 -11.80
C ASP A 144 2.74 11.48 -13.00
N GLN A 145 1.92 10.68 -13.65
CA GLN A 145 1.08 11.04 -14.78
C GLN A 145 -0.36 10.74 -14.42
N VAL A 146 -1.26 11.69 -14.65
CA VAL A 146 -2.69 11.52 -14.42
C VAL A 146 -3.45 11.88 -15.69
N PHE A 147 -4.25 10.95 -16.18
CA PHE A 147 -5.15 11.15 -17.31
C PHE A 147 -6.57 11.29 -16.79
N GLU A 148 -7.12 12.49 -16.87
CA GLU A 148 -8.51 12.80 -16.56
C GLU A 148 -9.26 13.03 -17.87
N ALA A 149 -10.52 12.63 -17.96
CA ALA A 149 -11.35 12.85 -19.15
C ALA A 149 -12.74 13.35 -18.77
N LYS A 150 -13.36 14.11 -19.67
CA LYS A 150 -14.80 14.40 -19.62
C LYS A 150 -15.52 13.32 -20.43
N ILE A 151 -16.50 12.66 -19.83
CA ILE A 151 -17.13 11.48 -20.44
C ILE A 151 -18.66 11.58 -20.38
N GLY A 152 -19.30 11.14 -21.46
CA GLY A 152 -20.75 11.11 -21.63
C GLY A 152 -21.37 12.48 -21.84
N GLU A 153 -22.68 12.51 -22.10
CA GLU A 153 -23.41 13.74 -22.44
C GLU A 153 -23.34 14.81 -21.35
N LYS A 154 -23.24 14.40 -20.09
CA LYS A 154 -23.11 15.31 -18.94
C LYS A 154 -21.68 15.85 -18.74
N ASN A 155 -20.72 15.45 -19.57
CA ASN A 155 -19.31 15.84 -19.48
C ASN A 155 -18.72 15.59 -18.07
N GLU A 156 -19.06 14.45 -17.47
CA GLU A 156 -18.57 14.11 -16.13
C GLU A 156 -17.06 13.87 -16.16
N LYS A 157 -16.36 14.48 -15.20
CA LYS A 157 -14.93 14.32 -15.07
C LYS A 157 -14.59 12.99 -14.38
N LYS A 158 -13.80 12.15 -15.03
CA LYS A 158 -13.33 10.85 -14.51
C LYS A 158 -11.82 10.72 -14.69
N ILE A 159 -11.16 9.95 -13.82
CA ILE A 159 -9.76 9.58 -13.97
C ILE A 159 -9.71 8.29 -14.79
N LEU A 160 -9.06 8.33 -15.95
CA LEU A 160 -8.88 7.18 -16.83
C LEU A 160 -7.68 6.32 -16.41
N ALA A 161 -6.56 6.98 -16.12
CA ALA A 161 -5.31 6.32 -15.78
C ALA A 161 -4.47 7.17 -14.83
N GLN A 162 -3.74 6.51 -13.94
CA GLN A 162 -2.67 7.09 -13.12
C GLN A 162 -1.42 6.24 -13.31
N ILE A 163 -0.31 6.85 -13.71
CA ILE A 163 0.96 6.16 -13.93
C ILE A 163 2.01 6.84 -13.07
N GLY A 164 2.69 6.08 -12.21
CA GLY A 164 3.77 6.59 -11.37
C GLY A 164 5.06 5.85 -11.70
N ILE A 165 6.15 6.59 -11.82
CA ILE A 165 7.49 6.03 -11.97
C ILE A 165 8.36 6.67 -10.89
N ASN A 166 8.95 5.85 -10.02
CA ASN A 166 9.78 6.34 -8.93
C ASN A 166 11.11 5.59 -8.90
N SER A 167 12.16 6.33 -8.62
CA SER A 167 13.51 5.79 -8.38
C SER A 167 14.21 6.66 -7.33
N GLY A 168 15.40 6.28 -6.93
CA GLY A 168 16.20 7.07 -6.02
C GLY A 168 17.67 6.71 -6.11
N TYR A 169 18.50 7.51 -5.47
CA TYR A 169 19.94 7.37 -5.41
C TYR A 169 20.39 7.54 -3.97
N ASN A 170 21.08 6.54 -3.45
CA ASN A 170 21.74 6.61 -2.15
C ASN A 170 23.15 7.18 -2.37
N LEU A 171 23.37 8.40 -1.88
CA LEU A 171 24.63 9.14 -2.02
C LEU A 171 25.71 8.64 -1.05
N ILE A 172 25.35 7.83 -0.04
CA ILE A 172 26.32 7.22 0.88
C ILE A 172 26.98 6.02 0.23
N THR A 173 26.16 5.13 -0.35
CA THR A 173 26.61 3.87 -0.96
C THR A 173 26.86 3.97 -2.45
N ASP A 174 26.66 5.17 -3.03
CA ASP A 174 26.79 5.44 -4.47
C ASP A 174 25.94 4.48 -5.32
N SER A 175 24.68 4.29 -4.93
CA SER A 175 23.81 3.26 -5.52
C SER A 175 22.40 3.71 -5.87
N LEU A 176 21.93 3.36 -7.06
CA LEU A 176 20.58 3.57 -7.57
C LEU A 176 19.58 2.58 -6.96
N SER A 177 18.51 3.08 -6.36
CA SER A 177 17.39 2.27 -5.92
C SER A 177 16.67 1.64 -7.13
N PRO A 178 15.99 0.49 -6.94
CA PRO A 178 15.16 -0.09 -7.99
C PRO A 178 14.16 0.91 -8.57
N ILE A 179 14.01 0.88 -9.89
CA ILE A 179 13.02 1.70 -10.59
C ILE A 179 11.67 1.02 -10.40
N SER A 180 10.81 1.65 -9.62
CA SER A 180 9.42 1.21 -9.43
C SER A 180 8.51 1.90 -10.41
N PHE A 181 7.54 1.17 -10.93
CA PHE A 181 6.47 1.70 -11.76
C PHE A 181 5.11 1.20 -11.26
N SER A 182 4.10 2.04 -11.40
CA SER A 182 2.72 1.69 -11.12
C SER A 182 1.80 2.28 -12.18
N MET A 183 0.78 1.55 -12.57
CA MET A 183 -0.29 1.99 -13.45
C MET A 183 -1.62 1.57 -12.85
N GLU A 184 -2.53 2.51 -12.67
CA GLU A 184 -3.89 2.28 -12.19
C GLU A 184 -4.87 2.74 -13.26
N LEU A 185 -5.81 1.85 -13.61
CA LEU A 185 -6.90 2.10 -14.55
C LEU A 185 -8.23 1.97 -13.78
N PRO A 186 -8.67 3.03 -13.09
CA PRO A 186 -9.84 2.98 -12.21
C PRO A 186 -11.18 3.19 -12.95
N TYR A 187 -11.15 3.68 -14.19
CA TYR A 187 -12.35 3.94 -14.97
C TYR A 187 -12.91 2.65 -15.57
N ASN A 188 -14.20 2.41 -15.37
CA ASN A 188 -14.95 1.37 -16.06
C ASN A 188 -15.45 1.90 -17.42
N PRO A 189 -14.90 1.43 -18.55
CA PRO A 189 -15.35 1.87 -19.88
C PRO A 189 -16.60 1.12 -20.37
N PHE A 190 -17.05 0.08 -19.65
CA PHE A 190 -18.14 -0.77 -20.09
C PHE A 190 -19.50 -0.29 -19.55
N PRO A 191 -20.56 -0.33 -20.37
CA PRO A 191 -21.92 -0.14 -19.87
C PRO A 191 -22.35 -1.33 -18.99
N LYS A 192 -23.51 -1.19 -18.34
CA LYS A 192 -24.19 -2.33 -17.69
C LYS A 192 -24.28 -3.52 -18.66
N PRO A 193 -24.11 -4.76 -18.19
CA PRO A 193 -24.15 -5.20 -16.79
C PRO A 193 -22.84 -5.07 -16.02
N ILE A 194 -21.74 -4.67 -16.66
CA ILE A 194 -20.44 -4.47 -16.00
C ILE A 194 -20.50 -3.14 -15.24
N ILE A 195 -20.49 -3.22 -13.91
CA ILE A 195 -20.56 -2.04 -13.04
C ILE A 195 -19.18 -1.55 -12.62
N LYS A 196 -18.17 -2.43 -12.63
CA LYS A 196 -16.80 -2.08 -12.28
C LYS A 196 -15.82 -2.92 -13.07
N LEU A 197 -14.86 -2.24 -13.71
CA LEU A 197 -13.63 -2.84 -14.20
C LEU A 197 -12.49 -1.97 -13.69
N THR A 198 -11.56 -2.56 -12.96
CA THR A 198 -10.37 -1.86 -12.48
C THR A 198 -9.15 -2.73 -12.73
N SER A 199 -8.07 -2.13 -13.20
CA SER A 199 -6.77 -2.82 -13.31
C SER A 199 -5.68 -2.02 -12.63
N GLN A 200 -4.82 -2.71 -11.90
CA GLN A 200 -3.64 -2.13 -11.26
C GLN A 200 -2.45 -2.98 -11.64
N LEU A 201 -1.41 -2.35 -12.15
CA LEU A 201 -0.13 -2.95 -12.45
C LEU A 201 0.92 -2.25 -11.60
N ARG A 202 1.72 -3.00 -10.85
CA ARG A 202 2.86 -2.48 -10.10
C ARG A 202 4.07 -3.33 -10.41
N GLY A 203 5.23 -2.71 -10.51
CA GLY A 203 6.45 -3.45 -10.66
C GLY A 203 7.68 -2.68 -10.24
N SER A 204 8.78 -3.40 -10.19
CA SER A 204 10.09 -2.84 -9.86
C SER A 204 11.16 -3.53 -10.68
N ILE A 205 12.16 -2.77 -11.11
CA ILE A 205 13.33 -3.26 -11.85
C ILE A 205 14.57 -2.89 -11.04
N ASN A 206 15.36 -3.89 -10.64
CA ASN A 206 16.64 -3.66 -9.99
C ASN A 206 17.73 -3.40 -11.06
N PRO A 207 18.38 -2.23 -11.08
CA PRO A 207 19.39 -1.90 -12.08
C PRO A 207 20.73 -2.65 -11.93
N TYR A 208 21.00 -3.27 -10.77
CA TYR A 208 22.30 -3.89 -10.47
C TYR A 208 22.41 -5.38 -10.79
N ASP A 209 21.28 -6.05 -11.00
CA ASP A 209 21.31 -7.45 -11.39
C ASP A 209 21.66 -7.54 -12.87
N LYS A 210 22.69 -8.34 -13.23
CA LYS A 210 23.15 -8.54 -14.63
C LYS A 210 22.04 -8.97 -15.60
N GLU A 211 20.94 -9.45 -15.05
CA GLU A 211 19.77 -9.94 -15.76
C GLU A 211 18.49 -9.14 -15.47
N TYR A 212 18.58 -8.03 -14.72
CA TYR A 212 17.50 -7.17 -14.25
C TYR A 212 16.37 -7.97 -13.56
N THR A 213 16.50 -8.22 -12.25
CA THR A 213 15.39 -8.82 -11.49
C THR A 213 14.20 -7.87 -11.53
N TYR A 214 13.09 -8.34 -12.09
CA TYR A 214 11.83 -7.60 -12.11
C TYR A 214 10.74 -8.34 -11.35
N LYS A 215 9.93 -7.56 -10.66
CA LYS A 215 8.70 -8.01 -10.02
C LYS A 215 7.52 -7.33 -10.70
N ILE A 216 6.48 -8.08 -11.03
CA ILE A 216 5.23 -7.57 -11.59
C ILE A 216 4.07 -8.11 -10.77
N ILE A 217 3.22 -7.21 -10.29
CA ILE A 217 1.96 -7.53 -9.65
C ILE A 217 0.86 -6.90 -10.49
N ASN A 218 -0.10 -7.72 -10.96
CA ASN A 218 -1.32 -7.22 -11.57
C ASN A 218 -2.52 -7.61 -10.71
N THR A 219 -3.43 -6.67 -10.48
CA THR A 219 -4.74 -6.94 -9.89
C THR A 219 -5.79 -6.40 -10.84
N SER A 220 -6.64 -7.27 -11.35
CA SER A 220 -7.76 -6.91 -12.21
C SER A 220 -9.05 -7.37 -11.56
N ALA A 221 -10.03 -6.47 -11.44
CA ALA A 221 -11.33 -6.77 -10.87
C ALA A 221 -12.43 -6.42 -11.86
N LEU A 222 -13.38 -7.33 -12.02
CA LEU A 222 -14.56 -7.20 -12.85
C LEU A 222 -15.78 -7.52 -11.99
N GLU A 223 -16.73 -6.58 -11.90
CA GLU A 223 -17.95 -6.77 -11.12
C GLU A 223 -19.20 -6.43 -11.94
N THR A 224 -20.24 -7.19 -11.70
CA THR A 224 -21.62 -7.04 -12.19
C THR A 224 -22.56 -7.18 -10.98
N THR A 225 -23.88 -7.17 -11.18
CA THR A 225 -24.86 -7.37 -10.09
C THR A 225 -24.92 -8.80 -9.55
N PHE A 226 -24.53 -9.80 -10.35
CA PHE A 226 -24.63 -11.22 -10.00
C PHE A 226 -23.29 -11.95 -10.09
N PHE A 227 -22.22 -11.30 -10.53
CA PHE A 227 -20.91 -11.90 -10.72
C PHE A 227 -19.83 -10.90 -10.36
N SER A 228 -18.85 -11.33 -9.56
CA SER A 228 -17.58 -10.64 -9.36
C SER A 228 -16.42 -11.59 -9.62
N LEU A 229 -15.35 -11.06 -10.19
CA LEU A 229 -14.10 -11.75 -10.43
C LEU A 229 -12.96 -10.81 -10.08
N ASN A 230 -11.99 -11.35 -9.36
CA ASN A 230 -10.75 -10.71 -9.03
C ASN A 230 -9.61 -11.64 -9.43
N LEU A 231 -8.73 -11.14 -10.27
CA LEU A 231 -7.54 -11.81 -10.75
C LEU A 231 -6.33 -11.09 -10.15
N ASN A 232 -5.58 -11.76 -9.28
CA ASN A 232 -4.28 -11.28 -8.83
C ASN A 232 -3.19 -12.12 -9.47
N GLN A 233 -2.17 -11.45 -9.98
CA GLN A 233 -1.05 -12.05 -10.65
C GLN A 233 0.21 -11.52 -9.97
N SER A 234 1.14 -12.39 -9.61
CA SER A 234 2.45 -11.98 -9.12
C SER A 234 3.52 -12.79 -9.80
N TYR A 235 4.42 -12.11 -10.51
CA TYR A 235 5.58 -12.68 -11.18
C TYR A 235 6.85 -12.06 -10.60
N THR A 236 7.84 -12.90 -10.29
CA THR A 236 9.20 -12.46 -9.97
C THR A 236 10.16 -13.23 -10.87
N LYS A 237 11.06 -12.54 -11.58
CA LYS A 237 12.06 -13.21 -12.43
C LYS A 237 12.88 -14.22 -11.61
N ASN A 238 13.03 -15.44 -12.13
CA ASN A 238 13.67 -16.59 -11.44
C ASN A 238 13.02 -17.00 -10.10
N GLY A 239 11.83 -16.48 -9.82
CA GLY A 239 11.03 -16.82 -8.66
C GLY A 239 9.76 -17.56 -9.06
N VAL A 240 8.77 -17.49 -8.18
CA VAL A 240 7.48 -18.14 -8.38
C VAL A 240 6.53 -17.15 -9.07
N TYR A 241 5.89 -17.62 -10.14
CA TYR A 241 4.75 -16.96 -10.77
C TYR A 241 3.48 -17.66 -10.33
N GLN A 242 2.63 -16.94 -9.60
CA GLN A 242 1.29 -17.47 -9.29
C GLN A 242 0.19 -16.50 -9.70
N ILE A 243 -0.98 -17.11 -9.91
CA ILE A 243 -2.20 -16.45 -10.31
C ILE A 243 -3.28 -16.87 -9.33
N TRP A 244 -3.91 -15.89 -8.69
CA TRP A 244 -5.02 -16.06 -7.78
C TRP A 244 -6.28 -15.60 -8.48
N PHE A 245 -7.23 -16.51 -8.57
CA PHE A 245 -8.56 -16.26 -9.08
C PHE A 245 -9.51 -16.27 -7.89
N ASN A 246 -10.25 -15.20 -7.69
CA ASN A 246 -11.32 -15.13 -6.70
C ASN A 246 -12.60 -14.69 -7.41
N GLY A 247 -13.62 -15.53 -7.40
CA GLY A 247 -14.89 -15.25 -8.04
C GLY A 247 -16.06 -15.43 -7.07
N ASN A 248 -17.10 -14.64 -7.25
CA ASN A 248 -18.39 -14.91 -6.62
C ASN A 248 -19.50 -14.76 -7.66
N ILE A 249 -20.42 -15.72 -7.70
CA ILE A 249 -21.52 -15.77 -8.67
C ILE A 249 -22.82 -15.98 -7.90
N LYS A 250 -23.88 -15.28 -8.31
CA LYS A 250 -25.26 -15.44 -7.83
C LYS A 250 -26.14 -15.86 -9.01
N PRO A 251 -26.15 -17.15 -9.40
CA PRO A 251 -26.91 -17.60 -10.57
C PRO A 251 -28.41 -17.28 -10.47
N THR A 252 -28.97 -17.33 -9.26
CA THR A 252 -30.31 -16.81 -8.94
C THR A 252 -30.29 -16.12 -7.58
N HIS A 253 -31.37 -15.44 -7.21
CA HIS A 253 -31.48 -14.62 -5.98
C HIS A 253 -31.08 -15.34 -4.68
N ASN A 254 -31.24 -16.66 -4.64
CA ASN A 254 -31.04 -17.45 -3.42
C ASN A 254 -29.76 -18.29 -3.46
N TRP A 255 -28.95 -18.18 -4.52
CA TRP A 255 -27.69 -18.91 -4.63
C TRP A 255 -26.52 -17.94 -4.55
N SER A 256 -25.48 -18.32 -3.82
CA SER A 256 -24.17 -17.67 -3.86
C SER A 256 -23.09 -18.73 -3.98
N ILE A 257 -22.28 -18.64 -5.02
CA ILE A 257 -21.18 -19.54 -5.31
C ILE A 257 -19.90 -18.72 -5.22
N SER A 258 -19.04 -19.02 -4.27
CA SER A 258 -17.71 -18.44 -4.16
C SER A 258 -16.66 -19.44 -4.62
N TYR A 259 -15.68 -18.97 -5.38
CA TYR A 259 -14.57 -19.77 -5.86
C TYR A 259 -13.27 -19.03 -5.62
N SER A 260 -12.28 -19.70 -5.05
CA SER A 260 -10.92 -19.18 -4.94
C SER A 260 -9.96 -20.24 -5.46
N ALA A 261 -8.96 -19.85 -6.23
CA ALA A 261 -7.93 -20.77 -6.69
C ALA A 261 -6.61 -20.04 -6.85
N ARG A 262 -5.53 -20.69 -6.42
CA ARG A 262 -4.16 -20.24 -6.63
C ARG A 262 -3.45 -21.24 -7.53
N TYR A 263 -2.99 -20.77 -8.67
CA TYR A 263 -2.26 -21.56 -9.65
C TYR A 263 -0.80 -21.12 -9.70
N ASP A 264 0.13 -22.05 -9.49
CA ASP A 264 1.57 -21.86 -9.70
C ASP A 264 1.89 -22.23 -11.16
N TRP A 265 2.36 -21.23 -11.91
CA TRP A 265 2.53 -21.32 -13.36
C TRP A 265 3.75 -22.15 -13.74
N GLU A 266 4.88 -22.01 -13.03
CA GLU A 266 6.10 -22.78 -13.30
C GLU A 266 5.89 -24.26 -13.04
N ASN A 267 5.30 -24.59 -11.88
CA ASN A 267 5.06 -25.97 -11.46
C ASN A 267 3.79 -26.57 -12.11
N ARG A 268 3.04 -25.77 -12.88
CA ARG A 268 1.79 -26.13 -13.57
C ARG A 268 0.76 -26.78 -12.65
N LYS A 269 0.68 -26.35 -11.39
CA LYS A 269 -0.16 -26.98 -10.37
C LYS A 269 -1.04 -25.97 -9.65
N LEU A 270 -2.23 -26.41 -9.27
CA LEU A 270 -3.05 -25.70 -8.30
C LEU A 270 -2.42 -25.87 -6.91
N VAL A 271 -2.07 -24.75 -6.27
CA VAL A 271 -1.50 -24.71 -4.92
C VAL A 271 -2.60 -24.92 -3.89
N ASP A 272 -3.70 -24.20 -4.08
CA ASP A 272 -4.91 -24.29 -3.28
C ASP A 272 -6.12 -23.89 -4.12
N TYR A 273 -7.28 -24.43 -3.80
CA TYR A 273 -8.54 -23.94 -4.32
C TYR A 273 -9.68 -24.25 -3.34
N SER A 274 -10.69 -23.39 -3.34
CA SER A 274 -11.88 -23.54 -2.54
C SER A 274 -13.14 -23.21 -3.34
N LEU A 275 -14.22 -23.89 -2.98
CA LEU A 275 -15.55 -23.68 -3.51
C LEU A 275 -16.51 -23.56 -2.33
N GLY A 276 -17.16 -22.41 -2.22
CA GLY A 276 -18.29 -22.20 -1.32
C GLY A 276 -19.58 -22.16 -2.12
N LEU A 277 -20.63 -22.77 -1.60
CA LEU A 277 -21.95 -22.76 -2.20
C LEU A 277 -22.98 -22.59 -1.08
N ASN A 278 -23.65 -21.45 -1.09
CA ASN A 278 -24.71 -21.10 -0.16
C ASN A 278 -26.04 -21.06 -0.91
N ARG A 279 -27.05 -21.69 -0.33
CA ARG A 279 -28.43 -21.68 -0.81
C ARG A 279 -29.37 -21.23 0.28
N ASP A 280 -30.02 -20.10 0.05
CA ASP A 280 -31.06 -19.54 0.90
C ASP A 280 -32.40 -20.28 0.68
N LEU A 281 -32.86 -21.03 1.68
CA LEU A 281 -34.11 -21.78 1.69
C LEU A 281 -35.20 -21.08 2.54
N HIS A 282 -35.21 -19.75 2.57
CA HIS A 282 -36.10 -18.89 3.36
C HIS A 282 -35.73 -18.85 4.86
N CYS A 283 -36.24 -19.77 5.69
CA CYS A 283 -35.89 -19.85 7.12
C CYS A 283 -34.60 -20.65 7.37
N TRP A 284 -34.17 -21.41 6.37
CA TRP A 284 -33.03 -22.31 6.43
C TRP A 284 -31.96 -21.83 5.45
N GLU A 285 -30.70 -22.15 5.73
CA GLU A 285 -29.57 -21.91 4.82
C GLU A 285 -28.77 -23.20 4.69
N ALA A 286 -28.56 -23.65 3.46
CA ALA A 286 -27.65 -24.74 3.15
C ALA A 286 -26.30 -24.15 2.74
N ILE A 287 -25.24 -24.58 3.41
CA ILE A 287 -23.87 -24.13 3.21
C ILE A 287 -23.02 -25.34 2.89
N PHE A 288 -22.39 -25.32 1.73
CA PHE A 288 -21.37 -26.26 1.32
C PHE A 288 -20.04 -25.52 1.20
N THR A 289 -18.99 -26.10 1.78
CA THR A 289 -17.62 -25.62 1.58
C THR A 289 -16.74 -26.79 1.19
N PHE A 290 -15.91 -26.58 0.16
CA PHE A 290 -14.86 -27.48 -0.25
C PHE A 290 -13.56 -26.70 -0.28
N ASN A 291 -12.50 -27.26 0.31
CA ASN A 291 -11.18 -26.66 0.35
C ASN A 291 -10.14 -27.73 0.03
N GLN A 292 -9.28 -27.43 -0.94
CA GLN A 292 -8.08 -28.19 -1.27
C GLN A 292 -6.85 -27.34 -0.93
N LEU A 293 -5.94 -27.90 -0.14
CA LEU A 293 -4.64 -27.31 0.18
C LEU A 293 -3.55 -28.34 -0.13
N GLY A 294 -2.82 -28.15 -1.23
CA GLY A 294 -1.91 -29.17 -1.75
C GLY A 294 -2.64 -30.48 -2.05
N GLU A 295 -2.22 -31.58 -1.45
CA GLU A 295 -2.85 -32.91 -1.62
C GLU A 295 -4.01 -33.18 -0.67
N SER A 296 -4.13 -32.39 0.40
CA SER A 296 -5.19 -32.56 1.40
C SER A 296 -6.46 -31.82 0.99
N TRP A 297 -7.60 -32.47 1.21
CA TRP A 297 -8.91 -31.90 0.91
C TRP A 297 -9.87 -32.06 2.08
N ARG A 298 -10.76 -31.09 2.23
CA ARG A 298 -11.83 -31.11 3.21
C ARG A 298 -13.08 -30.55 2.58
N TYR A 299 -14.20 -31.17 2.88
CA TYR A 299 -15.51 -30.60 2.63
C TYR A 299 -16.36 -30.61 3.89
N ASP A 300 -17.23 -29.63 3.99
CA ASP A 300 -18.22 -29.50 5.03
C ASP A 300 -19.56 -29.14 4.39
N PHE A 301 -20.62 -29.76 4.88
CA PHE A 301 -21.99 -29.47 4.48
C PHE A 301 -22.82 -29.28 5.73
N LYS A 302 -23.50 -28.15 5.81
CA LYS A 302 -24.34 -27.75 6.93
C LYS A 302 -25.65 -27.19 6.41
N ILE A 303 -26.74 -27.51 7.09
CA ILE A 303 -28.02 -26.85 6.96
C ILE A 303 -28.34 -26.24 8.32
N LEU A 304 -28.55 -24.93 8.38
CA LEU A 304 -28.82 -24.21 9.61
C LEU A 304 -30.11 -23.40 9.53
N ILE A 305 -30.75 -23.18 10.68
CA ILE A 305 -31.87 -22.25 10.81
C ILE A 305 -31.27 -20.86 10.99
N LYS A 306 -31.63 -19.88 10.14
CA LYS A 306 -30.98 -18.56 10.13
C LYS A 306 -31.12 -17.81 11.46
N GLU A 307 -32.24 -17.97 12.14
CA GLU A 307 -32.52 -17.33 13.43
C GLU A 307 -31.86 -18.04 14.62
N ILE A 308 -31.50 -19.32 14.47
CA ILE A 308 -30.83 -20.12 15.50
C ILE A 308 -29.67 -20.89 14.86
N PRO A 309 -28.54 -20.20 14.53
CA PRO A 309 -27.43 -20.80 13.79
C PRO A 309 -26.74 -21.96 14.54
N ASP A 310 -26.91 -22.01 15.86
CA ASP A 310 -26.39 -23.07 16.73
C ASP A 310 -27.05 -24.43 16.46
N VAL A 311 -28.27 -24.43 15.89
CA VAL A 311 -28.95 -25.65 15.43
C VAL A 311 -28.58 -25.88 13.96
N ALA A 312 -27.43 -26.51 13.75
CA ALA A 312 -26.93 -26.89 12.44
C ALA A 312 -26.92 -28.42 12.25
N ILE A 313 -27.54 -28.90 11.18
CA ILE A 313 -27.46 -30.29 10.73
C ILE A 313 -26.30 -30.39 9.75
N GLY A 314 -25.23 -31.09 10.11
CA GLY A 314 -24.05 -31.26 9.27
C GLY A 314 -23.32 -32.57 9.49
N LYS A 315 -22.13 -32.70 8.89
CA LYS A 315 -21.36 -33.96 8.87
C LYS A 315 -21.08 -34.56 10.26
N GLY A 316 -20.96 -33.73 11.30
CA GLY A 316 -20.81 -34.18 12.69
C GLY A 316 -22.06 -34.85 13.29
N LEU A 317 -23.25 -34.57 12.76
CA LEU A 317 -24.54 -35.16 13.14
C LEU A 317 -24.91 -36.36 12.24
N LEU A 318 -24.56 -36.30 10.94
CA LEU A 318 -24.81 -37.39 9.98
C LEU A 318 -23.79 -38.53 10.06
N GLY A 319 -22.59 -38.28 10.60
CA GLY A 319 -21.60 -39.33 10.87
C GLY A 319 -22.07 -40.37 11.89
N TYR A 320 -23.09 -40.06 12.71
CA TYR A 320 -23.72 -41.03 13.62
C TYR A 320 -24.77 -41.93 12.95
N PHE A 321 -25.21 -41.60 11.74
CA PHE A 321 -26.29 -42.31 11.04
C PHE A 321 -25.84 -43.02 9.75
N ILE A 322 -24.59 -42.83 9.32
CA ILE A 322 -24.05 -43.42 8.08
C ILE A 322 -22.68 -44.03 8.34
N GLU A 323 -22.62 -44.96 9.30
CA GLU A 323 -21.52 -45.93 9.43
C GLU A 323 -22.03 -47.34 9.15
#